data_AF-A0A954SRM2-F1
#
_entry.id   AF-A0A954SRM2-F1
#
_cell.length_a   1.000
_cell.length_b   1.000
_cell.length_c   1.000
_cell.angle_alpha   90.00
_cell.angle_beta   90.00
_cell.angle_gamma   90.00
#
_symmetry.space_group_name_H-M   'P 1'
#
loop_
_entity.id
_entity.type
_entity.pdbx_description
1 polymer ?
#
loop_
_entity_poly.entity_id
_entity_poly.type
_entity_poly.pdbx_seq_one_letter_code
_entity_poly.pdbx_strand_id
1 'polypeptide(L)'
;AAIGDTAASLEVSDRFKHLALQWDKYATTTVSDIPQVKGEESWESAARAEEVLKEWHAAGESAGDISFWRNHVTEFESVKSFALALDVLLRKHDRLASMGLLMQWLSQADNFGLESGPYSFFALIQEWMRQIATRRTPEGETLTPEMFWSQNWPLIVKCFDYLEANAGDYWQVPSLETIPGFVASDDGKSARGEDEDGERGDDEPSAQLYRAAYEDVVYRDSSEDGVESNTMDGAGPPADGEFDLLTDLLEPRMRLIITLSRLWQLAASGMFTAAREAGSPFPPEVTELLNDWLQRIRTILADLDKLAGEIASRNVPAPEGNPDSLMEFDRQSQLKYQLLNQVIQTQVSFHDSAWLLVSGIAPGEFPSGLDEWARMSLELYQSMLRGDIDAVRKQLTPLMRAFAEKPLLYTPLDKGGDPGKLLEARRLQSVIQTLLRELPRLGLFRETWHLLKTVRRMEQRSPREGTVITEFDRLFTTGLKRCLEYLILSSDHWNGARLPPEELVSLVGELTDYFLDLWLEHSSMMRLSSVEALAHEETWETLVKFITRYGGDFFQAPLLTFGNLRAILQNGTDKFLDYQAENLDPLHPPAIFVDADKLDLDEVVDHLELVFQIT
;
A
#
# COMPACT_ATOMS: atom_id res chain seq x y z
N ALA A 1 28.35 -23.33 -7.65
CA ALA A 1 27.19 -24.18 -8.03
C ALA A 1 26.73 -24.00 -9.49
N ALA A 2 26.08 -22.89 -9.85
CA ALA A 2 25.35 -22.76 -11.13
C ALA A 2 26.19 -22.68 -12.44
N ILE A 3 27.52 -22.78 -12.35
CA ILE A 3 28.43 -22.88 -13.52
C ILE A 3 29.17 -24.24 -13.50
N GLY A 4 28.89 -25.11 -12.52
CA GLY A 4 29.51 -26.43 -12.39
C GLY A 4 30.93 -26.44 -11.80
N ASP A 5 31.51 -25.28 -11.45
CA ASP A 5 32.82 -25.21 -10.79
C ASP A 5 32.70 -25.59 -9.30
N THR A 6 32.93 -26.86 -9.00
CA THR A 6 32.81 -27.42 -7.64
C THR A 6 33.96 -27.01 -6.73
N ALA A 7 35.16 -26.79 -7.28
CA ALA A 7 36.35 -26.42 -6.51
C ALA A 7 36.23 -24.99 -5.97
N ALA A 8 35.85 -24.04 -6.83
CA ALA A 8 35.58 -22.67 -6.41
C ALA A 8 34.42 -22.59 -5.42
N SER A 9 33.38 -23.41 -5.61
CA SER A 9 32.22 -23.50 -4.72
C SER A 9 32.63 -23.88 -3.28
N LEU A 10 33.47 -24.92 -3.15
CA LEU A 10 33.99 -25.37 -1.85
C LEU A 10 34.85 -24.30 -1.19
N GLU A 11 35.77 -23.68 -1.92
CA GLU A 11 36.65 -22.62 -1.39
C GLU A 11 35.84 -21.43 -0.87
N VAL A 12 34.83 -20.98 -1.64
CA VAL A 12 33.97 -19.86 -1.24
C VAL A 12 33.12 -20.23 -0.02
N SER A 13 32.57 -21.45 0.01
CA SER A 13 31.77 -21.93 1.14
C SER A 13 32.59 -21.98 2.44
N ASP A 14 33.83 -22.49 2.40
CA ASP A 14 34.72 -22.52 3.56
C ASP A 14 35.08 -21.11 4.05
N ARG A 15 35.38 -20.20 3.12
CA ARG A 15 35.65 -18.79 3.46
C ARG A 15 34.44 -18.10 4.06
N PHE A 16 33.25 -18.36 3.53
CA PHE A 16 32.01 -17.80 4.05
C PHE A 16 31.71 -18.36 5.44
N LYS A 17 31.85 -19.67 5.66
CA LYS A 17 31.70 -20.29 6.97
C LYS A 17 32.64 -19.67 8.01
N HIS A 18 33.91 -19.48 7.64
CA HIS A 18 34.87 -18.84 8.54
C HIS A 18 34.47 -17.40 8.90
N LEU A 19 34.01 -16.62 7.91
CA LEU A 19 33.52 -15.26 8.14
C LEU A 19 32.26 -15.25 9.02
N ALA A 20 31.32 -16.16 8.77
CA ALA A 20 30.10 -16.33 9.56
C ALA A 20 30.42 -16.60 11.04
N LEU A 21 31.31 -17.56 11.31
CA LEU A 21 31.75 -17.87 12.68
C LEU A 21 32.47 -16.69 13.35
N GLN A 22 33.23 -15.90 12.60
CA GLN A 22 33.83 -14.67 13.12
C GLN A 22 32.78 -13.60 13.41
N TRP A 23 31.80 -13.43 12.53
CA TRP A 23 30.70 -12.49 12.72
C TRP A 23 29.93 -12.81 13.99
N ASP A 24 29.49 -14.06 14.17
CA ASP A 24 28.71 -14.47 15.34
C ASP A 24 29.49 -14.38 16.66
N LYS A 25 30.83 -14.39 16.57
CA LYS A 25 31.70 -14.21 17.73
C LYS A 25 31.92 -12.74 18.10
N TYR A 26 31.96 -11.82 17.14
CA TYR A 26 32.44 -10.46 17.36
C TYR A 26 31.43 -9.35 17.04
N ALA A 27 30.38 -9.61 16.26
CA ALA A 27 29.42 -8.61 15.77
C ALA A 27 28.08 -8.62 16.52
N THR A 28 27.94 -9.47 17.54
CA THR A 28 26.68 -9.74 18.24
C THR A 28 26.38 -8.71 19.34
N THR A 29 26.28 -7.43 18.99
CA THR A 29 25.62 -6.46 19.86
C THR A 29 24.16 -6.39 19.47
N THR A 30 23.29 -6.96 20.30
CA THR A 30 21.84 -6.84 20.16
C THR A 30 21.43 -5.38 20.35
N VAL A 31 20.97 -4.76 19.28
CA VAL A 31 20.18 -3.52 19.36
C VAL A 31 18.72 -3.97 19.44
N SER A 32 17.97 -3.46 20.42
CA SER A 32 16.60 -3.89 20.74
C SER A 32 15.64 -3.91 19.55
N ASP A 33 15.92 -3.10 18.52
CA ASP A 33 15.00 -2.85 17.40
C ASP A 33 15.52 -3.36 16.04
N ILE A 34 16.62 -4.15 16.03
CA ILE A 34 17.16 -4.74 14.80
C ILE A 34 17.16 -6.26 14.92
N PRO A 35 16.55 -7.00 13.96
CA PRO A 35 16.60 -8.46 13.94
C PRO A 35 18.03 -8.96 14.05
N GLN A 36 18.27 -9.92 14.94
CA GLN A 36 19.60 -10.48 15.14
C GLN A 36 20.07 -11.16 13.85
N VAL A 37 21.15 -10.65 13.26
CA VAL A 37 21.76 -11.29 12.08
C VAL A 37 22.76 -12.34 12.55
N LYS A 38 22.43 -13.61 12.34
CA LYS A 38 23.36 -14.72 12.55
C LYS A 38 24.07 -15.09 11.25
N GLY A 39 25.39 -15.07 11.29
CA GLY A 39 26.29 -15.47 10.22
C GLY A 39 26.12 -16.95 9.88
N GLU A 40 26.00 -17.81 10.88
CA GLU A 40 25.83 -19.26 10.70
C GLU A 40 24.56 -19.59 9.91
N GLU A 41 23.40 -19.07 10.32
CA GLU A 41 22.12 -19.22 9.59
C GLU A 41 22.22 -18.70 8.14
N SER A 42 23.01 -17.64 7.94
CA SER A 42 23.27 -17.07 6.62
C SER A 42 24.12 -17.96 5.72
N TRP A 43 25.13 -18.63 6.29
CA TRP A 43 25.95 -19.60 5.57
C TRP A 43 25.16 -20.88 5.28
N GLU A 44 24.41 -21.41 6.25
CA GLU A 44 23.57 -22.60 6.08
C GLU A 44 22.56 -22.40 4.96
N SER A 45 21.82 -21.29 4.98
CA SER A 45 20.85 -20.96 3.93
C SER A 45 21.49 -20.90 2.53
N ALA A 46 22.72 -20.37 2.43
CA ALA A 46 23.45 -20.29 1.17
C ALA A 46 24.00 -21.64 0.72
N ALA A 47 24.47 -22.47 1.65
CA ALA A 47 24.96 -23.83 1.38
C ALA A 47 23.82 -24.73 0.86
N ARG A 48 22.60 -24.60 1.40
CA ARG A 48 21.41 -25.29 0.90
C ARG A 48 21.04 -24.85 -0.51
N ALA A 49 20.98 -23.54 -0.75
CA ALA A 49 20.76 -23.03 -2.10
C ALA A 49 21.84 -23.53 -3.08
N GLU A 50 23.10 -23.61 -2.65
CA GLU A 50 24.20 -24.14 -3.44
C GLU A 50 24.03 -25.63 -3.79
N GLU A 51 23.59 -26.45 -2.83
CA GLU A 51 23.32 -27.88 -2.98
C GLU A 51 22.24 -28.11 -4.05
N VAL A 52 21.06 -27.49 -3.88
CA VAL A 52 19.96 -27.59 -4.84
C VAL A 52 20.38 -27.07 -6.23
N LEU A 53 21.13 -25.97 -6.30
CA LEU A 53 21.61 -25.43 -7.58
C LEU A 53 22.64 -26.34 -8.28
N LYS A 54 23.41 -27.15 -7.55
CA LYS A 54 24.27 -28.17 -8.16
C LYS A 54 23.43 -29.28 -8.77
N GLU A 55 22.38 -29.71 -8.08
CA GLU A 55 21.47 -30.74 -8.59
C GLU A 55 20.67 -30.24 -9.80
N TRP A 56 20.17 -29.00 -9.75
CA TRP A 56 19.55 -28.33 -10.90
C TRP A 56 20.49 -28.29 -12.11
N HIS A 57 21.76 -27.90 -11.90
CA HIS A 57 22.75 -27.87 -12.99
C HIS A 57 23.05 -29.28 -13.54
N ALA A 58 23.00 -30.32 -12.70
CA ALA A 58 23.20 -31.70 -13.13
C ALA A 58 21.97 -32.28 -13.85
N ALA A 59 20.76 -31.87 -13.47
CA ALA A 59 19.50 -32.34 -14.01
C ALA A 59 19.19 -31.77 -15.41
N GLY A 60 19.66 -30.57 -15.74
CA GLY A 60 19.47 -29.97 -17.07
C GLY A 60 17.99 -29.67 -17.35
N GLU A 61 17.44 -30.16 -18.48
CA GLU A 61 16.05 -29.86 -18.90
C GLU A 61 14.98 -30.35 -17.92
N SER A 62 15.22 -31.42 -17.14
CA SER A 62 14.25 -31.93 -16.16
C SER A 62 14.09 -31.03 -14.93
N ALA A 63 14.99 -30.07 -14.74
CA ALA A 63 14.99 -29.14 -13.61
C ALA A 63 13.95 -28.00 -13.76
N GLY A 64 13.35 -27.86 -14.94
CA GLY A 64 12.25 -26.93 -15.19
C GLY A 64 10.87 -27.43 -14.75
N ASP A 65 10.74 -28.68 -14.29
CA ASP A 65 9.48 -29.25 -13.81
C ASP A 65 9.22 -28.90 -12.34
N ILE A 66 7.96 -28.61 -11.99
CA ILE A 66 7.53 -28.41 -10.60
C ILE A 66 7.82 -29.65 -9.76
N SER A 67 7.72 -30.85 -10.37
CA SER A 67 8.00 -32.10 -9.67
C SER A 67 9.45 -32.19 -9.15
N PHE A 68 10.42 -31.60 -9.86
CA PHE A 68 11.80 -31.49 -9.41
C PHE A 68 11.86 -30.65 -8.13
N TRP A 69 11.33 -29.43 -8.15
CA TRP A 69 11.37 -28.52 -7.00
C TRP A 69 10.62 -29.07 -5.79
N ARG A 70 9.49 -29.75 -6.01
CA ARG A 70 8.72 -30.41 -4.96
C ARG A 70 9.52 -31.48 -4.20
N ASN A 71 10.47 -32.15 -4.86
CA ASN A 71 11.31 -33.15 -4.21
C ASN A 71 12.44 -32.54 -3.37
N HIS A 72 12.81 -31.28 -3.63
CA HIS A 72 13.90 -30.57 -2.94
C HIS A 72 13.37 -29.51 -1.95
N VAL A 73 12.06 -29.48 -1.69
CA VAL A 73 11.42 -28.49 -0.79
C VAL A 73 11.97 -28.58 0.61
N THR A 74 12.21 -29.81 1.08
CA THR A 74 12.72 -30.08 2.42
C THR A 74 14.12 -29.53 2.64
N GLU A 75 14.85 -29.20 1.56
CA GLU A 75 16.19 -28.60 1.64
C GLU A 75 16.14 -27.09 1.86
N PHE A 76 15.00 -26.45 1.57
CA PHE A 76 14.79 -25.04 1.81
C PHE A 76 14.16 -24.82 3.19
N GLU A 77 15.00 -24.53 4.18
CA GLU A 77 14.58 -24.30 5.56
C GLU A 77 14.32 -22.81 5.90
N SER A 78 14.48 -21.89 4.93
CA SER A 78 14.33 -20.45 5.16
C SER A 78 13.93 -19.66 3.90
N VAL A 79 13.33 -18.49 4.09
CA VAL A 79 13.06 -17.52 3.01
C VAL A 79 14.34 -17.16 2.23
N LYS A 80 15.46 -17.06 2.94
CA LYS A 80 16.75 -16.70 2.37
C LYS A 80 17.27 -17.75 1.38
N SER A 81 17.12 -19.04 1.67
CA SER A 81 17.60 -20.10 0.76
C SER A 81 16.79 -20.11 -0.54
N PHE A 82 15.46 -19.95 -0.47
CA PHE A 82 14.60 -19.78 -1.66
C PHE A 82 15.04 -18.58 -2.49
N ALA A 83 15.19 -17.41 -1.86
CA ALA A 83 15.50 -16.17 -2.57
C ALA A 83 16.88 -16.20 -3.25
N LEU A 84 17.89 -16.80 -2.61
CA LEU A 84 19.23 -16.95 -3.20
C LEU A 84 19.23 -17.87 -4.42
N ALA A 85 18.52 -19.00 -4.35
CA ALA A 85 18.38 -19.90 -5.49
C ALA A 85 17.62 -19.21 -6.64
N LEU A 86 16.53 -18.51 -6.34
CA LEU A 86 15.76 -17.74 -7.33
C LEU A 86 16.55 -16.62 -8.00
N ASP A 87 17.33 -15.83 -7.24
CA ASP A 87 18.17 -14.78 -7.82
C ASP A 87 19.16 -15.36 -8.85
N VAL A 88 19.74 -16.53 -8.57
CA VAL A 88 20.62 -17.21 -9.52
C VAL A 88 19.87 -17.70 -10.77
N LEU A 89 18.69 -18.31 -10.60
CA LEU A 89 17.88 -18.79 -11.73
C LEU A 89 17.40 -17.63 -12.62
N LEU A 90 17.00 -16.51 -12.02
CA LEU A 90 16.58 -15.30 -12.73
C LEU A 90 17.74 -14.66 -13.50
N ARG A 91 18.95 -14.62 -12.92
CA ARG A 91 20.15 -14.14 -13.64
C ARG A 91 20.57 -15.06 -14.78
N LYS A 92 20.28 -16.35 -14.67
CA LYS A 92 20.48 -17.34 -15.74
C LYS A 92 19.35 -17.34 -16.77
N HIS A 93 18.29 -16.56 -16.54
CA HIS A 93 17.10 -16.51 -17.37
C HIS A 93 16.42 -17.88 -17.57
N ASP A 94 16.55 -18.79 -16.60
CA ASP A 94 15.80 -20.05 -16.59
C ASP A 94 14.37 -19.78 -16.10
N ARG A 95 13.50 -19.48 -17.05
CA ARG A 95 12.12 -19.04 -16.81
C ARG A 95 11.28 -20.15 -16.17
N LEU A 96 11.47 -21.40 -16.57
CA LEU A 96 10.66 -22.53 -16.09
C LEU A 96 11.06 -22.91 -14.67
N ALA A 97 12.37 -23.05 -14.40
CA ALA A 97 12.86 -23.37 -13.07
C ALA A 97 12.53 -22.26 -12.07
N SER A 98 12.74 -20.99 -12.45
CA SER A 98 12.39 -19.85 -11.60
C SER A 98 10.91 -19.83 -11.23
N MET A 99 10.03 -20.10 -12.21
CA MET A 99 8.59 -20.18 -11.96
C MET A 99 8.24 -21.34 -11.03
N GLY A 100 8.80 -22.52 -11.27
CA GLY A 100 8.56 -23.70 -10.42
C GLY A 100 8.96 -23.45 -8.96
N LEU A 101 10.14 -22.87 -8.73
CA LEU A 101 10.62 -22.56 -7.39
C LEU A 101 9.82 -21.42 -6.72
N LEU A 102 9.35 -20.42 -7.48
CA LEU A 102 8.44 -19.40 -6.96
C LEU A 102 7.14 -20.01 -6.45
N MET A 103 6.48 -20.85 -7.26
CA MET A 103 5.22 -21.49 -6.87
C MET A 103 5.41 -22.40 -5.66
N GLN A 104 6.56 -23.07 -5.59
CA GLN A 104 6.90 -23.93 -4.47
C GLN A 104 7.10 -23.13 -3.17
N TRP A 105 7.78 -21.98 -3.23
CA TRP A 105 7.88 -21.10 -2.06
C TRP A 105 6.51 -20.58 -1.65
N LEU A 106 5.68 -20.13 -2.61
CA LEU A 106 4.32 -19.67 -2.33
C LEU A 106 3.47 -20.74 -1.61
N SER A 107 3.59 -22.01 -2.01
CA SER A 107 2.89 -23.12 -1.34
C SER A 107 3.32 -23.37 0.12
N GLN A 108 4.45 -22.78 0.55
CA GLN A 108 5.01 -22.87 1.90
C GLN A 108 4.94 -21.53 2.64
N ALA A 109 4.12 -20.58 2.15
CA ALA A 109 4.00 -19.24 2.73
C ALA A 109 3.67 -19.26 4.22
N ASP A 110 2.81 -20.17 4.68
CA ASP A 110 2.43 -20.25 6.10
C ASP A 110 3.53 -20.81 7.01
N ASN A 111 4.50 -21.54 6.43
CA ASN A 111 5.60 -22.13 7.20
C ASN A 111 6.79 -21.19 7.33
N PHE A 112 7.14 -20.46 6.27
CA PHE A 112 8.36 -19.63 6.22
C PHE A 112 8.09 -18.14 6.06
N GLY A 113 6.88 -17.74 5.65
CA GLY A 113 6.57 -16.39 5.18
C GLY A 113 6.99 -16.15 3.73
N LEU A 114 6.57 -14.99 3.20
CA LEU A 114 6.86 -14.55 1.82
C LEU A 114 7.95 -13.48 1.73
N GLU A 115 8.44 -12.99 2.87
CA GLU A 115 9.45 -11.93 2.92
C GLU A 115 10.24 -11.99 4.24
N SER A 116 11.53 -11.72 4.15
CA SER A 116 12.41 -11.61 5.33
C SER A 116 13.58 -10.69 5.02
N GLY A 117 13.64 -9.54 5.70
CA GLY A 117 14.66 -8.52 5.46
C GLY A 117 14.72 -8.10 3.99
N PRO A 118 15.85 -8.27 3.28
CA PRO A 118 15.97 -7.89 1.87
C PRO A 118 15.38 -8.93 0.89
N TYR A 119 14.96 -10.10 1.36
CA TYR A 119 14.50 -11.20 0.50
C TYR A 119 12.98 -11.19 0.39
N SER A 120 12.46 -10.97 -0.83
CA SER A 120 11.04 -10.74 -1.07
C SER A 120 10.52 -11.57 -2.24
N PHE A 121 9.57 -12.48 -1.97
CA PHE A 121 8.86 -13.22 -3.00
C PHE A 121 8.22 -12.27 -4.02
N PHE A 122 7.58 -11.21 -3.51
CA PHE A 122 6.87 -10.21 -4.31
C PHE A 122 7.78 -9.52 -5.33
N ALA A 123 9.02 -9.20 -4.95
CA ALA A 123 10.00 -8.59 -5.85
C ALA A 123 10.47 -9.58 -6.93
N LEU A 124 10.75 -10.82 -6.53
CA LEU A 124 11.28 -11.86 -7.43
C LEU A 124 10.25 -12.29 -8.48
N ILE A 125 8.97 -12.43 -8.12
CA ILE A 125 7.92 -12.75 -9.09
C ILE A 125 7.64 -11.59 -10.07
N GLN A 126 7.71 -10.35 -9.60
CA GLN A 126 7.62 -9.18 -10.48
C GLN A 126 8.80 -9.10 -11.44
N GLU A 127 10.01 -9.44 -10.98
CA GLU A 127 11.18 -9.52 -11.85
C GLU A 127 11.05 -10.63 -12.88
N TRP A 128 10.62 -11.84 -12.47
CA TRP A 128 10.32 -12.94 -13.38
C TRP A 128 9.32 -12.51 -14.48
N MET A 129 8.20 -11.92 -14.09
CA MET A 129 7.16 -11.46 -15.02
C MET A 129 7.70 -10.36 -15.95
N ARG A 130 8.51 -9.43 -15.43
CA ARG A 130 9.14 -8.36 -16.22
C ARG A 130 10.09 -8.92 -17.27
N GLN A 131 10.92 -9.90 -16.95
CA GLN A 131 11.83 -10.53 -17.92
C GLN A 131 11.07 -11.16 -19.09
N ILE A 132 9.90 -11.75 -18.82
CA ILE A 132 9.08 -12.40 -19.85
C ILE A 132 8.26 -11.36 -20.64
N ALA A 133 7.70 -10.35 -19.96
CA ALA A 133 6.86 -9.34 -20.58
C ALA A 133 7.63 -8.30 -21.42
N THR A 134 8.88 -7.95 -21.05
CA THR A 134 9.69 -6.94 -21.76
C THR A 134 10.21 -7.38 -23.12
N ARG A 135 10.00 -8.65 -23.49
CA ARG A 135 10.36 -9.23 -24.81
C ARG A 135 11.84 -9.06 -25.16
N ARG A 136 12.74 -8.98 -24.18
CA ARG A 136 14.19 -8.97 -24.43
C ARG A 136 14.80 -10.33 -24.15
N THR A 137 15.72 -10.76 -25.01
CA THR A 137 16.58 -11.91 -24.74
C THR A 137 17.67 -11.53 -23.73
N PRO A 138 18.34 -12.52 -23.10
CA PRO A 138 19.51 -12.28 -22.27
C PRO A 138 20.60 -11.45 -22.98
N GLU A 139 20.72 -11.61 -24.29
CA GLU A 139 21.67 -10.91 -25.16
C GLU A 139 21.21 -9.49 -25.53
N GLY A 140 20.02 -9.08 -25.08
CA GLY A 140 19.44 -7.76 -25.33
C GLY A 140 18.67 -7.62 -26.64
N GLU A 141 18.47 -8.70 -27.38
CA GLU A 141 17.69 -8.70 -28.63
C GLU A 141 16.20 -8.64 -28.32
N THR A 142 15.42 -7.93 -29.16
CA THR A 142 13.97 -7.87 -28.99
C THR A 142 13.33 -9.07 -29.68
N LEU A 143 12.64 -9.90 -28.91
CA LEU A 143 11.86 -11.05 -29.41
C LEU A 143 10.82 -10.56 -30.42
N THR A 144 10.61 -11.30 -31.51
CA THR A 144 9.55 -10.98 -32.47
C THR A 144 8.16 -11.16 -31.85
N PRO A 145 7.11 -10.52 -32.38
CA PRO A 145 5.75 -10.71 -31.88
C PRO A 145 5.32 -12.19 -31.92
N GLU A 146 5.67 -12.92 -32.99
CA GLU A 146 5.38 -14.35 -33.15
C GLU A 146 6.01 -15.21 -32.05
N MET A 147 7.27 -14.94 -31.69
CA MET A 147 7.95 -15.63 -30.59
C MET A 147 7.32 -15.30 -29.24
N PHE A 148 6.89 -14.05 -29.02
CA PHE A 148 6.19 -13.69 -27.79
C PHE A 148 4.90 -14.52 -27.62
N TRP A 149 4.06 -14.59 -28.66
CA TRP A 149 2.80 -15.33 -28.60
C TRP A 149 2.98 -16.84 -28.47
N SER A 150 4.02 -17.41 -29.09
CA SER A 150 4.27 -18.86 -29.05
C SER A 150 5.05 -19.34 -27.83
N GLN A 151 5.86 -18.48 -27.20
CA GLN A 151 6.76 -18.88 -26.10
C GLN A 151 6.47 -18.17 -24.78
N ASN A 152 6.37 -16.84 -24.79
CA ASN A 152 6.28 -16.06 -23.56
C ASN A 152 4.84 -15.99 -23.03
N TRP A 153 3.87 -15.77 -23.92
CA TRP A 153 2.47 -15.67 -23.54
C TRP A 153 1.93 -16.92 -22.82
N PRO A 154 2.17 -18.16 -23.31
CA PRO A 154 1.73 -19.36 -22.60
C PRO A 154 2.36 -19.50 -21.21
N LEU A 155 3.59 -19.04 -21.01
CA LEU A 155 4.24 -19.04 -19.70
C LEU A 155 3.59 -18.03 -18.74
N ILE A 156 3.19 -16.85 -19.24
CA ILE A 156 2.47 -15.86 -18.44
C ILE A 156 1.13 -16.43 -17.98
N VAL A 157 0.36 -17.03 -18.89
CA VAL A 157 -0.95 -17.65 -18.55
C VAL A 157 -0.76 -18.75 -17.51
N LYS A 158 0.19 -19.67 -17.77
CA LYS A 158 0.52 -20.76 -16.85
C LYS A 158 0.97 -20.27 -15.47
N CYS A 159 1.65 -19.13 -15.39
CA CYS A 159 2.03 -18.53 -14.12
C CYS A 159 0.81 -18.07 -13.31
N PHE A 160 -0.20 -17.47 -13.95
CA PHE A 160 -1.45 -17.12 -13.26
C PHE A 160 -2.21 -18.37 -12.80
N ASP A 161 -2.30 -19.40 -13.64
CA ASP A 161 -2.94 -20.68 -13.27
C ASP A 161 -2.25 -21.31 -12.04
N TYR A 162 -0.93 -21.25 -11.99
CA TYR A 162 -0.17 -21.77 -10.87
C TYR A 162 -0.22 -20.89 -9.63
N LEU A 163 -0.26 -19.56 -9.80
CA LEU A 163 -0.49 -18.66 -8.67
C LEU A 163 -1.82 -18.96 -8.00
N GLU A 164 -2.89 -19.10 -8.78
CA GLU A 164 -4.21 -19.46 -8.27
C GLU A 164 -4.19 -20.80 -7.53
N ALA A 165 -3.54 -21.82 -8.09
CA ALA A 165 -3.47 -23.14 -7.49
C ALA A 165 -2.60 -23.22 -6.21
N ASN A 166 -1.55 -22.39 -6.09
CA ASN A 166 -0.58 -22.48 -4.99
C ASN A 166 -0.74 -21.40 -3.92
N ALA A 167 -1.47 -20.32 -4.18
CA ALA A 167 -1.63 -19.21 -3.22
C ALA A 167 -2.56 -19.55 -2.05
N GLY A 168 -3.41 -20.58 -2.15
CA GLY A 168 -4.38 -20.92 -1.11
C GLY A 168 -5.21 -19.71 -0.68
N ASP A 169 -5.26 -19.43 0.61
CA ASP A 169 -5.98 -18.29 1.18
C ASP A 169 -5.43 -16.93 0.73
N TYR A 170 -4.15 -16.83 0.35
CA TYR A 170 -3.56 -15.58 -0.13
C TYR A 170 -4.10 -15.17 -1.51
N TRP A 171 -4.78 -16.06 -2.23
CA TRP A 171 -5.40 -15.74 -3.53
C TRP A 171 -6.61 -14.82 -3.39
N GLN A 172 -7.26 -14.82 -2.22
CA GLN A 172 -8.51 -14.12 -1.96
C GLN A 172 -8.29 -12.90 -1.08
N VAL A 173 -9.16 -11.91 -1.22
CA VAL A 173 -9.19 -10.78 -0.29
C VAL A 173 -9.71 -11.31 1.05
N PRO A 174 -9.00 -11.08 2.16
CA PRO A 174 -9.42 -11.56 3.47
C PRO A 174 -10.73 -10.90 3.91
N SER A 175 -11.65 -11.70 4.47
CA SER A 175 -12.85 -11.22 5.17
C SER A 175 -12.57 -11.14 6.67
N LEU A 176 -12.97 -10.06 7.35
CA LEU A 176 -12.76 -9.94 8.79
C LEU A 176 -13.59 -10.97 9.58
N GLU A 177 -14.75 -11.37 9.06
CA GLU A 177 -15.65 -12.36 9.67
C GLU A 177 -15.03 -13.77 9.77
N THR A 178 -14.03 -14.07 8.92
CA THR A 178 -13.40 -15.40 8.85
C THR A 178 -12.10 -15.47 9.66
N ILE A 179 -11.69 -14.38 10.31
CA ILE A 179 -10.45 -14.34 11.09
C ILE A 179 -10.70 -14.97 12.48
N PRO A 180 -10.00 -16.07 12.84
CA PRO A 180 -10.16 -16.68 14.16
C PRO A 180 -9.81 -15.71 15.28
N GLY A 181 -10.66 -15.62 16.31
CA GLY A 181 -10.49 -14.69 17.43
C GLY A 181 -11.13 -13.32 17.24
N PHE A 182 -11.66 -13.03 16.04
CA PHE A 182 -12.45 -11.84 15.77
C PHE A 182 -13.95 -12.14 15.92
N VAL A 183 -14.59 -11.53 16.92
CA VAL A 183 -16.07 -11.49 16.99
C VAL A 183 -16.49 -10.24 16.23
N ALA A 184 -17.46 -10.37 15.32
CA ALA A 184 -18.11 -9.21 14.73
C ALA A 184 -18.64 -8.34 15.88
N SER A 185 -18.26 -7.06 15.89
CA SER A 185 -18.85 -6.10 16.81
C SER A 185 -20.36 -6.08 16.56
N ASP A 186 -21.13 -6.67 17.46
CA ASP A 186 -22.59 -6.61 17.42
C ASP A 186 -22.96 -5.15 17.68
N ASP A 187 -23.20 -4.40 16.60
CA ASP A 187 -23.65 -3.02 16.65
C ASP A 187 -24.97 -2.97 17.42
N GLY A 188 -24.87 -2.58 18.70
CA GLY A 188 -25.77 -1.64 19.36
C GLY A 188 -27.25 -1.71 18.97
N LYS A 189 -27.92 -2.84 19.19
CA LYS A 189 -29.36 -2.85 19.47
C LYS A 189 -29.60 -2.88 20.97
N SER A 190 -29.21 -1.78 21.63
CA SER A 190 -29.72 -1.47 22.97
C SER A 190 -31.21 -1.17 22.87
N ALA A 191 -31.99 -2.04 23.50
CA ALA A 191 -33.24 -1.78 24.21
C ALA A 191 -34.23 -0.79 23.56
N ARG A 192 -35.07 -1.32 22.67
CA ARG A 192 -36.44 -0.82 22.54
C ARG A 192 -37.36 -1.94 23.04
N GLY A 193 -37.82 -1.79 24.28
CA GLY A 193 -38.79 -2.70 24.87
C GLY A 193 -40.09 -2.65 24.09
N GLU A 194 -40.45 -3.79 23.50
CA GLU A 194 -41.82 -4.10 23.13
C GLU A 194 -42.08 -5.54 23.59
N ASP A 195 -43.11 -5.65 24.43
CA ASP A 195 -43.69 -6.88 24.93
C ASP A 195 -44.07 -7.80 23.77
N GLU A 196 -43.73 -9.09 23.85
CA GLU A 196 -44.60 -10.14 23.28
C GLU A 196 -44.25 -11.52 23.87
N ASP A 197 -45.27 -12.10 24.50
CA ASP A 197 -45.35 -13.47 25.01
C ASP A 197 -45.00 -14.51 23.94
N GLY A 198 -44.18 -15.50 24.31
CA GLY A 198 -43.90 -16.67 23.49
C GLY A 198 -43.37 -17.83 24.33
N GLU A 199 -44.15 -18.90 24.37
CA GLU A 199 -44.05 -20.05 25.27
C GLU A 199 -42.70 -20.80 25.22
N ARG A 200 -42.30 -21.30 26.40
CA ARG A 200 -41.26 -22.30 26.60
C ARG A 200 -41.65 -23.64 25.97
N GLY A 201 -40.66 -24.31 25.36
CA GLY A 201 -40.72 -25.73 25.02
C GLY A 201 -39.33 -26.38 24.98
N ASP A 202 -39.15 -27.35 25.89
CA ASP A 202 -38.25 -28.51 25.88
C ASP A 202 -36.75 -28.39 26.26
N ASP A 203 -36.51 -28.61 27.57
CA ASP A 203 -35.88 -29.81 28.14
C ASP A 203 -34.59 -30.40 27.52
N GLU A 204 -33.43 -30.07 28.14
CA GLU A 204 -32.28 -30.98 28.24
C GLU A 204 -31.97 -31.32 29.73
N PRO A 205 -31.97 -32.60 30.14
CA PRO A 205 -31.96 -33.01 31.55
C PRO A 205 -30.55 -33.25 32.13
N SER A 206 -29.59 -32.34 31.94
CA SER A 206 -28.22 -32.52 32.48
C SER A 206 -27.78 -31.47 33.52
N ALA A 207 -28.51 -30.36 33.69
CA ALA A 207 -28.12 -29.28 34.60
C ALA A 207 -28.50 -29.49 36.10
N GLN A 208 -29.19 -30.58 36.45
CA GLN A 208 -29.63 -30.80 37.84
C GLN A 208 -28.67 -31.63 38.70
N LEU A 209 -27.64 -32.27 38.13
CA LEU A 209 -26.75 -33.17 38.87
C LEU A 209 -25.67 -32.44 39.70
N TYR A 210 -25.38 -31.18 39.41
CA TYR A 210 -24.28 -30.42 40.06
C TYR A 210 -24.73 -29.34 41.04
N ARG A 211 -26.04 -29.11 41.21
CA ARG A 211 -26.57 -28.07 42.13
C ARG A 211 -26.40 -28.41 43.61
N ALA A 212 -26.40 -29.69 43.98
CA ALA A 212 -26.37 -30.12 45.38
C ALA A 212 -25.00 -29.94 46.08
N ALA A 213 -23.93 -29.59 45.35
CA ALA A 213 -22.59 -29.39 45.92
C ALA A 213 -22.31 -27.93 46.33
N TYR A 214 -23.21 -26.99 46.03
CA TYR A 214 -23.00 -25.54 46.22
C TYR A 214 -24.12 -24.84 47.01
N GLU A 215 -25.01 -25.59 47.66
CA GLU A 215 -26.20 -25.01 48.33
C GLU A 215 -25.89 -24.25 49.65
N ASP A 216 -24.68 -24.37 50.21
CA ASP A 216 -24.32 -23.76 51.52
C ASP A 216 -22.99 -22.96 51.53
N VAL A 217 -22.48 -22.55 50.37
CA VAL A 217 -21.29 -21.67 50.33
C VAL A 217 -21.73 -20.21 50.17
N VAL A 218 -21.80 -19.49 51.30
CA VAL A 218 -21.92 -18.03 51.28
C VAL A 218 -20.57 -17.46 50.90
N TYR A 219 -20.43 -16.98 49.65
CA TYR A 219 -19.25 -16.23 49.22
C TYR A 219 -19.20 -14.93 50.04
N ARG A 220 -18.17 -14.80 50.87
CA ARG A 220 -17.91 -13.61 51.65
C ARG A 220 -16.87 -12.82 50.88
N ASP A 221 -17.33 -11.80 50.18
CA ASP A 221 -16.48 -10.88 49.45
C ASP A 221 -15.44 -10.27 50.40
N SER A 222 -14.17 -10.37 50.02
CA SER A 222 -13.03 -9.83 50.76
C SER A 222 -12.05 -9.11 49.83
N SER A 223 -12.48 -8.74 48.63
CA SER A 223 -11.66 -7.99 47.67
C SER A 223 -12.44 -6.78 47.14
N GLU A 224 -12.87 -5.93 48.06
CA GLU A 224 -13.41 -4.60 47.73
C GLU A 224 -12.23 -3.61 47.66
N ASP A 225 -11.39 -3.74 46.63
CA ASP A 225 -10.26 -2.83 46.35
C ASP A 225 -10.49 -1.95 45.10
N GLY A 226 -11.69 -1.99 44.52
CA GLY A 226 -12.07 -1.09 43.42
C GLY A 226 -11.32 -1.34 42.11
N VAL A 227 -10.64 -2.49 41.98
CA VAL A 227 -10.03 -2.94 40.73
C VAL A 227 -10.92 -4.05 40.17
N GLU A 228 -11.63 -3.78 39.07
CA GLU A 228 -12.27 -4.84 38.29
C GLU A 228 -11.16 -5.69 37.64
N SER A 229 -10.80 -6.79 38.28
CA SER A 229 -10.02 -7.84 37.62
C SER A 229 -10.91 -8.49 36.56
N ASN A 230 -10.46 -8.47 35.30
CA ASN A 230 -11.07 -9.17 34.18
C ASN A 230 -11.36 -10.64 34.54
N THR A 231 -12.63 -10.95 34.82
CA THR A 231 -13.10 -12.32 34.97
C THR A 231 -13.02 -13.02 33.62
N MET A 232 -12.29 -14.12 33.65
CA MET A 232 -11.95 -15.03 32.56
C MET A 232 -13.20 -15.80 32.09
N ASP A 233 -14.11 -15.17 31.35
CA ASP A 233 -15.13 -15.85 30.53
C ASP A 233 -15.67 -14.90 29.44
N GLY A 234 -14.84 -14.76 28.41
CA GLY A 234 -15.03 -13.92 27.24
C GLY A 234 -13.65 -13.68 26.67
N ALA A 235 -13.44 -13.93 25.38
CA ALA A 235 -12.21 -13.50 24.73
C ALA A 235 -12.18 -11.97 24.83
N GLY A 236 -11.50 -11.45 25.85
CA GLY A 236 -11.23 -10.03 25.97
C GLY A 236 -10.47 -9.56 24.74
N PRO A 237 -10.46 -8.23 24.47
CA PRO A 237 -9.57 -7.70 23.45
C PRO A 237 -8.16 -8.27 23.69
N PRO A 238 -7.45 -8.63 22.61
CA PRO A 238 -6.16 -9.28 22.73
C PRO A 238 -5.22 -8.42 23.59
N ALA A 239 -4.22 -9.05 24.22
CA ALA A 239 -3.22 -8.31 24.99
C ALA A 239 -2.53 -7.21 24.15
N ASP A 240 -2.51 -7.41 22.83
CA ASP A 240 -2.16 -6.44 21.80
C ASP A 240 -3.46 -5.91 21.16
N GLY A 241 -3.58 -4.59 20.93
CA GLY A 241 -4.82 -3.98 20.46
C GLY A 241 -5.37 -4.51 19.13
N GLU A 242 -6.65 -4.28 18.86
CA GLU A 242 -7.39 -4.86 17.72
C GLU A 242 -6.69 -4.71 16.37
N PHE A 243 -6.17 -3.50 16.08
CA PHE A 243 -5.56 -3.20 14.79
C PHE A 243 -4.14 -3.76 14.63
N ASP A 244 -3.50 -4.21 15.72
CA ASP A 244 -2.23 -4.96 15.63
C ASP A 244 -2.45 -6.31 14.97
N LEU A 245 -3.36 -7.09 15.53
CA LEU A 245 -3.71 -8.41 14.99
C LEU A 245 -4.19 -8.31 13.55
N LEU A 246 -5.03 -7.31 13.24
CA LEU A 246 -5.49 -7.09 11.87
C LEU A 246 -4.32 -6.77 10.95
N THR A 247 -3.39 -5.92 11.37
CA THR A 247 -2.24 -5.56 10.54
C THR A 247 -1.37 -6.79 10.28
N ASP A 248 -1.02 -7.55 11.31
CA ASP A 248 -0.18 -8.75 11.19
C ASP A 248 -0.79 -9.81 10.26
N LEU A 249 -2.11 -10.00 10.32
CA LEU A 249 -2.81 -11.00 9.50
C LEU A 249 -3.05 -10.52 8.07
N LEU A 250 -3.40 -9.25 7.89
CA LEU A 250 -3.80 -8.72 6.59
C LEU A 250 -2.60 -8.29 5.75
N GLU A 251 -1.53 -7.80 6.35
CA GLU A 251 -0.43 -7.18 5.61
C GLU A 251 0.21 -8.14 4.58
N PRO A 252 0.60 -9.39 4.92
CA PRO A 252 1.19 -10.31 3.94
C PRO A 252 0.23 -10.66 2.80
N ARG A 253 -1.06 -10.83 3.12
CA ARG A 253 -2.13 -11.12 2.14
C ARG A 253 -2.31 -9.94 1.19
N MET A 254 -2.44 -8.74 1.72
CA MET A 254 -2.57 -7.51 0.95
C MET A 254 -1.33 -7.25 0.06
N ARG A 255 -0.12 -7.58 0.54
CA ARG A 255 1.11 -7.52 -0.29
C ARG A 255 1.06 -8.48 -1.48
N LEU A 256 0.51 -9.69 -1.33
CA LEU A 256 0.33 -10.59 -2.47
C LEU A 256 -0.73 -10.06 -3.43
N ILE A 257 -1.89 -9.64 -2.92
CA ILE A 257 -3.00 -9.14 -3.74
C ILE A 257 -2.57 -7.93 -4.57
N ILE A 258 -1.91 -6.92 -3.99
CA ILE A 258 -1.39 -5.80 -4.77
C ILE A 258 -0.31 -6.24 -5.77
N THR A 259 0.49 -7.27 -5.45
CA THR A 259 1.46 -7.84 -6.40
C THR A 259 0.77 -8.43 -7.62
N LEU A 260 -0.37 -9.13 -7.46
CA LEU A 260 -1.15 -9.65 -8.59
C LEU A 260 -1.56 -8.55 -9.56
N SER A 261 -2.01 -7.39 -9.05
CA SER A 261 -2.35 -6.24 -9.90
C SER A 261 -1.17 -5.80 -10.79
N ARG A 262 0.06 -5.79 -10.24
CA ARG A 262 1.28 -5.44 -10.97
C ARG A 262 1.67 -6.51 -11.98
N LEU A 263 1.47 -7.79 -11.67
CA LEU A 263 1.70 -8.88 -12.61
C LEU A 263 0.77 -8.75 -13.83
N TRP A 264 -0.52 -8.45 -13.62
CA TRP A 264 -1.46 -8.18 -14.72
C TRP A 264 -1.02 -6.97 -15.55
N GLN A 265 -0.55 -5.87 -14.92
CA GLN A 265 -0.06 -4.71 -15.66
C GLN A 265 1.18 -5.02 -16.51
N LEU A 266 2.12 -5.82 -15.98
CA LEU A 266 3.30 -6.27 -16.73
C LEU A 266 2.91 -7.17 -17.90
N ALA A 267 2.06 -8.17 -17.66
CA ALA A 267 1.54 -9.07 -18.69
C ALA A 267 0.84 -8.30 -19.82
N ALA A 268 -0.05 -7.37 -19.44
CA ALA A 268 -0.77 -6.51 -20.37
C ALA A 268 0.18 -5.63 -21.20
N SER A 269 1.19 -5.02 -20.56
CA SER A 269 2.19 -4.20 -21.26
C SER A 269 2.95 -4.99 -22.33
N GLY A 270 3.39 -6.22 -22.01
CA GLY A 270 4.07 -7.10 -22.97
C GLY A 270 3.17 -7.49 -24.14
N MET A 271 1.94 -7.89 -23.80
CA MET A 271 0.87 -8.25 -24.74
C MET A 271 0.53 -7.12 -25.71
N PHE A 272 0.32 -5.90 -25.21
CA PHE A 272 0.03 -4.73 -26.04
C PHE A 272 1.18 -4.34 -26.95
N THR A 273 2.41 -4.43 -26.45
CA THR A 273 3.59 -4.14 -27.27
C THR A 273 3.70 -5.12 -28.43
N ALA A 274 3.46 -6.42 -28.19
CA ALA A 274 3.45 -7.45 -29.23
C ALA A 274 2.32 -7.25 -30.26
N ALA A 275 1.10 -6.97 -29.81
CA ALA A 275 -0.03 -6.73 -30.72
C ALA A 275 0.19 -5.49 -31.60
N ARG A 276 0.69 -4.40 -31.02
CA ARG A 276 0.97 -3.17 -31.77
C ARG A 276 2.00 -3.39 -32.89
N GLU A 277 3.05 -4.15 -32.63
CA GLU A 277 4.07 -4.47 -33.62
C GLU A 277 3.59 -5.47 -34.69
N ALA A 278 2.72 -6.42 -34.32
CA ALA A 278 2.12 -7.35 -35.26
C ALA A 278 1.09 -6.66 -36.19
N GLY A 279 0.50 -5.54 -35.76
CA GLY A 279 -0.52 -4.82 -36.52
C GLY A 279 -1.84 -5.58 -36.66
N SER A 280 -2.04 -6.66 -35.89
CA SER A 280 -3.24 -7.49 -35.89
C SER A 280 -4.01 -7.38 -34.58
N PRO A 281 -5.34 -7.56 -34.59
CA PRO A 281 -6.14 -7.73 -33.36
C PRO A 281 -5.64 -8.91 -32.52
N PHE A 282 -6.05 -8.96 -31.25
CA PHE A 282 -5.79 -10.12 -30.40
C PHE A 282 -6.44 -11.39 -30.96
N PRO A 283 -5.78 -12.56 -30.81
CA PRO A 283 -6.43 -13.84 -31.02
C PRO A 283 -7.71 -13.96 -30.16
N PRO A 284 -8.79 -14.60 -30.64
CA PRO A 284 -10.03 -14.76 -29.87
C PRO A 284 -9.82 -15.38 -28.48
N GLU A 285 -8.96 -16.39 -28.37
CA GLU A 285 -8.60 -17.06 -27.11
C GLU A 285 -7.98 -16.09 -26.10
N VAL A 286 -7.19 -15.11 -26.57
CA VAL A 286 -6.61 -14.07 -25.71
C VAL A 286 -7.72 -13.13 -25.22
N THR A 287 -8.65 -12.75 -26.10
CA THR A 287 -9.78 -11.91 -25.72
C THR A 287 -10.70 -12.58 -24.69
N GLU A 288 -10.95 -13.89 -24.81
CA GLU A 288 -11.70 -14.66 -23.81
C GLU A 288 -10.98 -14.67 -22.45
N LEU A 289 -9.69 -14.98 -22.44
CA LEU A 289 -8.87 -14.95 -21.22
C LEU A 289 -8.83 -13.57 -20.56
N LEU A 290 -8.76 -12.49 -21.35
CA LEU A 290 -8.80 -11.13 -20.84
C LEU A 290 -10.14 -10.81 -20.17
N ASN A 291 -11.25 -11.33 -20.69
CA ASN A 291 -12.55 -11.18 -20.05
C ASN A 291 -12.61 -11.93 -18.71
N ASP A 292 -12.02 -13.12 -18.63
CA ASP A 292 -11.93 -13.89 -17.38
C ASP A 292 -11.08 -13.15 -16.33
N TRP A 293 -9.92 -12.61 -16.73
CA TRP A 293 -9.08 -11.78 -15.86
C TRP A 293 -9.80 -10.52 -15.39
N LEU A 294 -10.55 -9.85 -16.27
CA LEU A 294 -11.37 -8.69 -15.89
C LEU A 294 -12.46 -9.06 -14.90
N GLN A 295 -13.11 -10.21 -15.08
CA GLN A 295 -14.11 -10.69 -14.15
C GLN A 295 -13.49 -10.99 -12.78
N ARG A 296 -12.31 -11.61 -12.74
CA ARG A 296 -11.57 -11.83 -11.49
C ARG A 296 -11.21 -10.52 -10.80
N ILE A 297 -10.71 -9.53 -11.54
CA ILE A 297 -10.39 -8.20 -11.00
C ILE A 297 -11.64 -7.53 -10.42
N ARG A 298 -12.81 -7.65 -11.06
CA ARG A 298 -14.07 -7.11 -10.54
C ARG A 298 -14.48 -7.75 -9.22
N THR A 299 -14.33 -9.07 -9.09
CA THR A 299 -14.56 -9.76 -7.81
C THR A 299 -13.63 -9.23 -6.73
N ILE A 300 -12.34 -9.13 -7.00
CA ILE A 300 -11.36 -8.60 -6.04
C ILE A 300 -11.68 -7.16 -5.63
N LEU A 301 -12.06 -6.29 -6.58
CA LEU A 301 -12.46 -4.92 -6.26
C LEU A 301 -13.69 -4.88 -5.34
N ALA A 302 -14.70 -5.70 -5.59
CA ALA A 302 -15.88 -5.78 -4.73
C ALA A 302 -15.53 -6.27 -3.31
N ASP A 303 -14.64 -7.26 -3.19
CA ASP A 303 -14.20 -7.76 -1.90
C ASP A 303 -13.34 -6.72 -1.14
N LEU A 304 -12.51 -5.96 -1.85
CA LEU A 304 -11.73 -4.84 -1.26
C LEU A 304 -12.64 -3.69 -0.81
N ASP A 305 -13.71 -3.39 -1.56
CA ASP A 305 -14.72 -2.40 -1.16
C ASP A 305 -15.40 -2.83 0.16
N LYS A 306 -15.76 -4.12 0.28
CA LYS A 306 -16.32 -4.69 1.52
C LYS A 306 -15.31 -4.55 2.67
N LEU A 307 -14.07 -4.99 2.47
CA LEU A 307 -13.02 -4.91 3.49
C LEU A 307 -12.75 -3.46 3.94
N ALA A 308 -12.68 -2.50 3.00
CA ALA A 308 -12.50 -1.09 3.33
C ALA A 308 -13.65 -0.55 4.19
N GLY A 309 -14.90 -0.94 3.87
CA GLY A 309 -16.07 -0.60 4.65
C GLY A 309 -16.03 -1.17 6.07
N GLU A 310 -15.69 -2.45 6.21
CA GLU A 310 -15.57 -3.13 7.52
C GLU A 310 -14.48 -2.51 8.40
N ILE A 311 -13.33 -2.13 7.83
CA ILE A 311 -12.26 -1.44 8.59
C ILE A 311 -12.69 -0.01 8.95
N ALA A 312 -13.34 0.70 8.03
CA ALA A 312 -13.75 2.09 8.25
C ALA A 312 -14.79 2.22 9.37
N SER A 313 -15.76 1.31 9.43
CA SER A 313 -16.85 1.33 10.43
C SER A 313 -16.40 1.00 11.85
N ARG A 314 -15.24 0.34 12.03
CA ARG A 314 -14.69 0.00 13.35
C ARG A 314 -14.17 1.23 14.07
N ASN A 315 -14.62 1.46 15.30
CA ASN A 315 -14.17 2.60 16.08
C ASN A 315 -12.98 2.22 16.97
N VAL A 316 -11.98 3.10 17.01
CA VAL A 316 -10.94 3.03 18.05
C VAL A 316 -11.56 3.61 19.33
N PRO A 317 -11.52 2.89 20.46
CA PRO A 317 -12.06 3.39 21.74
C PRO A 317 -11.46 4.75 22.09
N ALA A 318 -12.28 5.70 22.55
CA ALA A 318 -11.79 7.03 22.93
C ALA A 318 -10.79 6.92 24.10
N PRO A 319 -9.71 7.72 24.10
CA PRO A 319 -8.74 7.68 25.18
C PRO A 319 -9.33 8.27 26.47
N GLU A 320 -8.86 7.75 27.60
CA GLU A 320 -9.17 8.24 28.94
C GLU A 320 -8.42 9.53 29.28
N GLY A 321 -7.66 10.14 28.36
CA GLY A 321 -6.96 11.42 28.55
C GLY A 321 -5.61 11.36 29.28
N ASN A 322 -5.28 10.25 29.95
CA ASN A 322 -3.95 10.03 30.51
C ASN A 322 -2.90 9.73 29.40
N PRO A 323 -1.58 9.97 29.64
CA PRO A 323 -0.56 9.81 28.61
C PRO A 323 -0.51 8.42 27.97
N ASP A 324 -0.66 7.35 28.74
CA ASP A 324 -0.56 5.98 28.22
C ASP A 324 -1.77 5.63 27.33
N SER A 325 -2.97 6.07 27.72
CA SER A 325 -4.21 5.92 26.94
C SER A 325 -4.19 6.74 25.66
N LEU A 326 -3.62 7.96 25.69
CA LEU A 326 -3.41 8.79 24.49
C LEU A 326 -2.44 8.12 23.52
N MET A 327 -1.33 7.53 24.02
CA MET A 327 -0.38 6.80 23.19
C MET A 327 -1.02 5.56 22.53
N GLU A 328 -1.79 4.78 23.28
CA GLU A 328 -2.45 3.59 22.72
C GLU A 328 -3.53 3.95 21.69
N PHE A 329 -4.33 4.99 21.97
CA PHE A 329 -5.32 5.51 21.03
C PHE A 329 -4.66 5.97 19.72
N ASP A 330 -3.56 6.73 19.82
CA ASP A 330 -2.79 7.16 18.65
C ASP A 330 -2.30 5.95 17.85
N ARG A 331 -1.70 4.97 18.54
CA ARG A 331 -1.16 3.76 17.92
C ARG A 331 -2.22 2.97 17.16
N GLN A 332 -3.36 2.66 17.79
CA GLN A 332 -4.48 1.96 17.15
C GLN A 332 -5.05 2.76 15.97
N SER A 333 -5.20 4.08 16.14
CA SER A 333 -5.70 4.97 15.08
C SER A 333 -4.77 4.98 13.87
N GLN A 334 -3.46 5.08 14.09
CA GLN A 334 -2.47 5.02 13.01
C GLN A 334 -2.52 3.68 12.26
N LEU A 335 -2.59 2.56 12.98
CA LEU A 335 -2.69 1.23 12.36
C LEU A 335 -3.96 1.12 11.51
N LYS A 336 -5.11 1.58 12.02
CA LYS A 336 -6.36 1.67 11.25
C LYS A 336 -6.17 2.47 9.96
N TYR A 337 -5.62 3.68 10.04
CA TYR A 337 -5.43 4.54 8.87
C TYR A 337 -4.41 3.97 7.88
N GLN A 338 -3.36 3.33 8.36
CA GLN A 338 -2.36 2.66 7.52
C GLN A 338 -2.99 1.51 6.73
N LEU A 339 -3.78 0.67 7.41
CA LEU A 339 -4.48 -0.46 6.79
C LEU A 339 -5.50 0.02 5.74
N LEU A 340 -6.32 1.03 6.06
CA LEU A 340 -7.25 1.64 5.09
C LEU A 340 -6.50 2.21 3.87
N ASN A 341 -5.40 2.92 4.08
CA ASN A 341 -4.58 3.44 2.99
C ASN A 341 -4.03 2.32 2.09
N GLN A 342 -3.64 1.18 2.68
CA GLN A 342 -3.15 0.02 1.94
C GLN A 342 -4.25 -0.64 1.11
N VAL A 343 -5.47 -0.79 1.65
CA VAL A 343 -6.63 -1.30 0.92
C VAL A 343 -6.98 -0.37 -0.25
N ILE A 344 -7.06 0.94 0.00
CA ILE A 344 -7.34 1.95 -1.04
C ILE A 344 -6.27 1.94 -2.13
N GLN A 345 -5.00 1.88 -1.75
CA GLN A 345 -3.91 1.80 -2.73
C GLN A 345 -4.01 0.52 -3.59
N THR A 346 -4.45 -0.59 -2.98
CA THR A 346 -4.68 -1.85 -3.70
C THR A 346 -5.86 -1.71 -4.66
N GLN A 347 -6.99 -1.13 -4.24
CA GLN A 347 -8.14 -0.84 -5.11
C GLN A 347 -7.74 0.02 -6.32
N VAL A 348 -6.97 1.10 -6.11
CA VAL A 348 -6.46 1.95 -7.19
C VAL A 348 -5.62 1.15 -8.19
N SER A 349 -4.69 0.32 -7.69
CA SER A 349 -3.82 -0.50 -8.54
C SER A 349 -4.63 -1.51 -9.38
N PHE A 350 -5.68 -2.10 -8.82
CA PHE A 350 -6.58 -3.00 -9.54
C PHE A 350 -7.46 -2.28 -10.55
N HIS A 351 -7.91 -1.05 -10.25
CA HIS A 351 -8.59 -0.20 -11.23
C HIS A 351 -7.69 0.10 -12.43
N ASP A 352 -6.41 0.42 -12.20
CA ASP A 352 -5.44 0.66 -13.27
C ASP A 352 -5.25 -0.59 -14.13
N SER A 353 -5.13 -1.77 -13.50
CA SER A 353 -5.06 -3.05 -14.20
C SER A 353 -6.31 -3.31 -15.04
N ALA A 354 -7.50 -3.10 -14.47
CA ALA A 354 -8.77 -3.27 -15.19
C ALA A 354 -8.85 -2.35 -16.41
N TRP A 355 -8.50 -1.08 -16.26
CA TRP A 355 -8.56 -0.11 -17.34
C TRP A 355 -7.58 -0.43 -18.46
N LEU A 356 -6.38 -0.88 -18.10
CA LEU A 356 -5.38 -1.33 -19.05
C LEU A 356 -5.88 -2.55 -19.86
N LEU A 357 -6.45 -3.57 -19.20
CA LEU A 357 -7.00 -4.76 -19.87
C LEU A 357 -8.22 -4.43 -20.74
N VAL A 358 -9.19 -3.64 -20.23
CA VAL A 358 -10.37 -3.19 -20.99
C VAL A 358 -9.96 -2.44 -22.26
N SER A 359 -8.91 -1.62 -22.18
CA SER A 359 -8.40 -0.88 -23.33
C SER A 359 -7.84 -1.80 -24.43
N GLY A 360 -7.64 -3.09 -24.14
CA GLY A 360 -7.18 -4.09 -25.09
C GLY A 360 -8.24 -4.84 -25.87
N ILE A 361 -9.41 -5.11 -25.28
CA ILE A 361 -10.34 -6.14 -25.77
C ILE A 361 -11.02 -5.76 -27.09
N ALA A 362 -11.66 -4.58 -27.17
CA ALA A 362 -12.26 -4.08 -28.42
C ALA A 362 -12.54 -2.57 -28.36
N PRO A 363 -12.39 -1.83 -29.47
CA PRO A 363 -12.74 -0.40 -29.54
C PRO A 363 -14.18 -0.12 -29.11
N GLY A 364 -14.38 0.77 -28.14
CA GLY A 364 -15.71 1.28 -27.77
C GLY A 364 -16.61 0.32 -27.00
N GLU A 365 -16.17 -0.91 -26.72
CA GLU A 365 -16.87 -1.85 -25.84
C GLU A 365 -16.40 -1.64 -24.39
N PHE A 366 -17.02 -0.69 -23.70
CA PHE A 366 -16.74 -0.41 -22.31
C PHE A 366 -17.86 -0.91 -21.40
N PRO A 367 -17.56 -1.18 -20.12
CA PRO A 367 -18.58 -1.43 -19.11
C PRO A 367 -19.67 -0.35 -19.13
N SER A 368 -20.93 -0.76 -18.97
CA SER A 368 -22.05 0.17 -18.79
C SER A 368 -21.95 0.90 -17.44
N GLY A 369 -22.52 2.10 -17.34
CA GLY A 369 -22.57 2.86 -16.09
C GLY A 369 -21.30 3.64 -15.73
N LEU A 370 -20.32 3.73 -16.63
CA LEU A 370 -19.14 4.58 -16.43
C LEU A 370 -19.48 6.06 -16.51
N ASP A 371 -18.89 6.84 -15.60
CA ASP A 371 -18.81 8.30 -15.71
C ASP A 371 -18.25 8.75 -17.06
N GLU A 372 -18.67 9.93 -17.52
CA GLU A 372 -18.21 10.52 -18.78
C GLU A 372 -16.68 10.61 -18.87
N TRP A 373 -16.02 11.15 -17.84
CA TRP A 373 -14.56 11.28 -17.80
C TRP A 373 -13.84 9.91 -17.82
N ALA A 374 -14.44 8.89 -17.18
CA ALA A 374 -13.88 7.55 -17.14
C ALA A 374 -13.95 6.88 -18.52
N ARG A 375 -15.09 7.03 -19.20
CA ARG A 375 -15.25 6.59 -20.59
C ARG A 375 -14.26 7.28 -21.52
N MET A 376 -14.13 8.60 -21.43
CA MET A 376 -13.17 9.38 -22.24
C MET A 376 -11.72 8.96 -21.98
N SER A 377 -11.38 8.61 -20.73
CA SER A 377 -10.05 8.12 -20.36
C SER A 377 -9.75 6.76 -21.00
N LEU A 378 -10.70 5.83 -21.00
CA LEU A 378 -10.55 4.54 -21.67
C LEU A 378 -10.43 4.68 -23.19
N GLU A 379 -11.23 5.56 -23.82
CA GLU A 379 -11.11 5.87 -25.25
C GLU A 379 -9.71 6.43 -25.60
N LEU A 380 -9.17 7.27 -24.73
CA LEU A 380 -7.81 7.80 -24.86
C LEU A 380 -6.76 6.69 -24.72
N TYR A 381 -6.89 5.81 -23.71
CA TYR A 381 -5.99 4.67 -23.52
C TYR A 381 -5.98 3.74 -24.73
N GLN A 382 -7.14 3.44 -25.32
CA GLN A 382 -7.24 2.65 -26.55
C GLN A 382 -6.47 3.30 -27.71
N SER A 383 -6.60 4.62 -27.87
CA SER A 383 -5.90 5.37 -28.92
C SER A 383 -4.39 5.39 -28.67
N MET A 384 -3.96 5.53 -27.42
CA MET A 384 -2.55 5.47 -27.00
C MET A 384 -1.94 4.09 -27.25
N LEU A 385 -2.64 3.01 -26.92
CA LEU A 385 -2.19 1.63 -27.16
C LEU A 385 -2.00 1.34 -28.65
N ARG A 386 -2.87 1.88 -29.51
CA ARG A 386 -2.74 1.78 -30.98
C ARG A 386 -1.64 2.68 -31.56
N GLY A 387 -1.15 3.66 -30.80
CA GLY A 387 -0.22 4.68 -31.30
C GLY A 387 -0.85 5.69 -32.24
N ASP A 388 -2.18 5.91 -32.19
CA ASP A 388 -2.87 6.92 -32.99
C ASP A 388 -2.71 8.31 -32.34
N ILE A 389 -1.60 8.97 -32.63
CA ILE A 389 -1.22 10.27 -32.06
C ILE A 389 -2.28 11.35 -32.36
N ASP A 390 -2.89 11.31 -33.54
CA ASP A 390 -3.89 12.31 -33.94
C ASP A 390 -5.21 12.12 -33.19
N ALA A 391 -5.65 10.89 -32.96
CA ALA A 391 -6.78 10.59 -32.09
C ALA A 391 -6.52 11.02 -30.65
N VAL A 392 -5.31 10.72 -30.12
CA VAL A 392 -4.91 11.11 -28.76
C VAL A 392 -4.99 12.63 -28.58
N ARG A 393 -4.45 13.42 -29.51
CA ARG A 393 -4.53 14.89 -29.45
C ARG A 393 -5.98 15.41 -29.44
N LYS A 394 -6.85 14.83 -30.28
CA LYS A 394 -8.26 15.23 -30.39
C LYS A 394 -9.03 14.92 -29.10
N GLN A 395 -8.81 13.75 -28.52
CA GLN A 395 -9.53 13.27 -27.33
C GLN A 395 -9.04 13.93 -26.03
N LEU A 396 -7.75 14.28 -25.94
CA LEU A 396 -7.16 14.83 -24.72
C LEU A 396 -7.78 16.19 -24.30
N THR A 397 -8.11 17.05 -25.27
CA THR A 397 -8.62 18.40 -24.95
C THR A 397 -9.98 18.36 -24.22
N PRO A 398 -11.01 17.64 -24.72
CA PRO A 398 -12.22 17.37 -23.97
C PRO A 398 -11.96 16.74 -22.60
N LEU A 399 -11.05 15.75 -22.51
CA LEU A 399 -10.77 15.06 -21.25
C LEU A 399 -10.19 16.00 -20.19
N MET A 400 -9.24 16.87 -20.56
CA MET A 400 -8.70 17.87 -19.62
C MET A 400 -9.76 18.83 -19.09
N ARG A 401 -10.80 19.15 -19.88
CA ARG A 401 -11.93 19.96 -19.40
C ARG A 401 -12.77 19.19 -18.38
N ALA A 402 -13.00 17.89 -18.61
CA ALA A 402 -13.71 17.04 -17.66
C ALA A 402 -12.93 16.89 -16.34
N PHE A 403 -11.59 16.74 -16.41
CA PHE A 403 -10.73 16.72 -15.22
C PHE A 403 -10.79 18.02 -14.42
N ALA A 404 -10.83 19.18 -15.08
CA ALA A 404 -10.82 20.49 -14.42
C ALA A 404 -11.98 20.74 -13.44
N GLU A 405 -13.04 19.92 -13.50
CA GLU A 405 -14.23 20.00 -12.65
C GLU A 405 -14.25 18.93 -11.55
N LYS A 406 -13.26 18.03 -11.49
CA LYS A 406 -13.16 16.97 -10.48
C LYS A 406 -12.21 17.36 -9.35
N PRO A 407 -12.47 16.94 -8.10
CA PRO A 407 -11.58 17.21 -6.98
C PRO A 407 -10.28 16.41 -7.14
N LEU A 408 -9.15 17.12 -7.20
CA LEU A 408 -7.83 16.48 -7.22
C LEU A 408 -7.38 16.10 -5.81
N LEU A 409 -7.70 16.94 -4.84
CA LEU A 409 -7.26 16.85 -3.46
C LEU A 409 -8.33 16.14 -2.61
N TYR A 410 -7.86 15.57 -1.50
CA TYR A 410 -8.68 14.88 -0.52
C TYR A 410 -8.25 15.28 0.90
N THR A 411 -9.14 15.10 1.86
CA THR A 411 -8.80 15.19 3.28
C THR A 411 -8.17 13.87 3.74
N PRO A 412 -6.98 13.87 4.36
CA PRO A 412 -6.37 12.65 4.89
C PRO A 412 -7.25 11.93 5.92
N LEU A 413 -7.13 10.60 6.02
CA LEU A 413 -7.97 9.79 6.93
C LEU A 413 -7.75 10.14 8.40
N ASP A 414 -6.51 10.48 8.77
CA ASP A 414 -6.12 10.93 10.10
C ASP A 414 -6.67 12.32 10.48
N LYS A 415 -7.27 13.03 9.50
CA LYS A 415 -7.95 14.31 9.65
C LYS A 415 -9.45 14.20 9.39
N GLY A 416 -10.03 13.01 9.51
CA GLY A 416 -11.46 12.78 9.34
C GLY A 416 -11.91 12.68 7.88
N GLY A 417 -10.99 12.43 6.95
CA GLY A 417 -11.31 12.23 5.54
C GLY A 417 -12.18 11.00 5.28
N ASP A 418 -13.09 11.13 4.31
CA ASP A 418 -13.92 10.02 3.85
C ASP A 418 -13.11 9.06 2.95
N PRO A 419 -13.06 7.74 3.25
CA PRO A 419 -12.37 6.74 2.43
C PRO A 419 -12.84 6.69 0.97
N GLY A 420 -14.13 6.93 0.72
CA GLY A 420 -14.71 6.95 -0.63
C GLY A 420 -14.17 8.11 -1.47
N LYS A 421 -14.22 9.33 -0.94
CA LYS A 421 -13.64 10.52 -1.57
C LYS A 421 -12.13 10.37 -1.80
N LEU A 422 -11.42 9.77 -0.84
CA LEU A 422 -10.00 9.46 -0.98
C LEU A 422 -9.74 8.51 -2.16
N LEU A 423 -10.52 7.43 -2.28
CA LEU A 423 -10.41 6.48 -3.39
C LEU A 423 -10.69 7.16 -4.74
N GLU A 424 -11.75 7.97 -4.84
CA GLU A 424 -12.08 8.72 -6.07
C GLU A 424 -10.95 9.66 -6.51
N ALA A 425 -10.41 10.44 -5.56
CA ALA A 425 -9.30 11.36 -5.83
C ALA A 425 -8.05 10.58 -6.29
N ARG A 426 -7.69 9.49 -5.60
CA ARG A 426 -6.52 8.67 -5.99
C ARG A 426 -6.69 7.97 -7.33
N ARG A 427 -7.90 7.54 -7.70
CA ARG A 427 -8.18 6.99 -9.04
C ARG A 427 -7.96 8.05 -10.11
N LEU A 428 -8.48 9.26 -9.92
CA LEU A 428 -8.25 10.38 -10.84
C LEU A 428 -6.75 10.72 -10.96
N GLN A 429 -6.05 10.81 -9.83
CA GLN A 429 -4.61 11.05 -9.78
C GLN A 429 -3.83 9.95 -10.53
N SER A 430 -4.20 8.67 -10.39
CA SER A 430 -3.53 7.58 -11.10
C SER A 430 -3.70 7.66 -12.62
N VAL A 431 -4.90 8.03 -13.08
CA VAL A 431 -5.16 8.26 -14.51
C VAL A 431 -4.30 9.42 -15.04
N ILE A 432 -4.28 10.55 -14.33
CA ILE A 432 -3.42 11.70 -14.69
C ILE A 432 -1.95 11.28 -14.70
N GLN A 433 -1.50 10.54 -13.69
CA GLN A 433 -0.12 10.07 -13.61
C GLN A 433 0.24 9.15 -14.78
N THR A 434 -0.68 8.27 -15.18
CA THR A 434 -0.51 7.40 -16.35
C THR A 434 -0.36 8.23 -17.63
N LEU A 435 -1.21 9.24 -17.83
CA LEU A 435 -1.09 10.15 -18.97
C LEU A 435 0.23 10.94 -18.96
N LEU A 436 0.67 11.44 -17.80
CA LEU A 436 1.96 12.14 -17.68
C LEU A 436 3.16 11.22 -17.98
N ARG A 437 3.02 9.90 -17.77
CA ARG A 437 4.05 8.92 -18.11
C ARG A 437 4.08 8.55 -19.59
N GLU A 438 2.91 8.40 -20.21
CA GLU A 438 2.80 7.85 -21.56
C GLU A 438 2.74 8.92 -22.67
N LEU A 439 2.19 10.13 -22.40
CA LEU A 439 2.15 11.20 -23.42
C LEU A 439 3.55 11.59 -23.94
N PRO A 440 4.59 11.75 -23.08
CA PRO A 440 5.94 12.06 -23.57
C PRO A 440 6.52 10.97 -24.47
N ARG A 441 6.20 9.69 -24.22
CA ARG A 441 6.61 8.56 -25.04
C ARG A 441 6.09 8.65 -26.47
N LEU A 442 4.91 9.26 -26.65
CA LEU A 442 4.29 9.52 -27.95
C LEU A 442 4.78 10.82 -28.61
N GLY A 443 5.76 11.50 -28.01
CA GLY A 443 6.25 12.81 -28.47
C GLY A 443 5.31 13.99 -28.16
N LEU A 444 4.34 13.79 -27.27
CA LEU A 444 3.31 14.78 -26.92
C LEU A 444 3.73 15.67 -25.75
N PHE A 445 4.92 16.27 -25.82
CA PHE A 445 5.50 17.09 -24.74
C PHE A 445 4.66 18.32 -24.39
N ARG A 446 4.13 18.99 -25.41
CA ARG A 446 3.27 20.17 -25.24
C ARG A 446 1.99 19.81 -24.49
N GLU A 447 1.37 18.70 -24.88
CA GLU A 447 0.18 18.16 -24.27
C GLU A 447 0.42 17.73 -22.82
N THR A 448 1.57 17.13 -22.51
CA THR A 448 1.99 16.85 -21.13
C THR A 448 2.06 18.12 -20.29
N TRP A 449 2.63 19.20 -20.83
CA TRP A 449 2.67 20.50 -20.15
C TRP A 449 1.27 21.08 -19.92
N HIS A 450 0.34 21.00 -20.90
CA HIS A 450 -1.04 21.44 -20.72
C HIS A 450 -1.81 20.61 -19.69
N LEU A 451 -1.52 19.31 -19.60
CA LEU A 451 -2.08 18.46 -18.55
C LEU A 451 -1.61 18.92 -17.17
N LEU A 452 -0.32 19.21 -16.98
CA LEU A 452 0.18 19.77 -15.71
C LEU A 452 -0.45 21.13 -15.38
N LYS A 453 -0.64 22.00 -16.38
CA LYS A 453 -1.38 23.25 -16.19
C LYS A 453 -2.83 23.01 -15.75
N THR A 454 -3.45 21.94 -16.21
CA THR A 454 -4.80 21.52 -15.77
C THR A 454 -4.77 21.02 -14.34
N VAL A 455 -3.81 20.17 -13.96
CA VAL A 455 -3.60 19.71 -12.57
C VAL A 455 -3.48 20.88 -11.61
N ARG A 456 -2.64 21.87 -11.92
CA ARG A 456 -2.49 23.08 -11.10
C ARG A 456 -3.82 23.83 -10.91
N ARG A 457 -4.64 23.93 -11.96
CA ARG A 457 -5.97 24.57 -11.88
C ARG A 457 -6.95 23.76 -11.02
N MET A 458 -6.90 22.42 -11.11
CA MET A 458 -7.71 21.55 -10.26
C MET A 458 -7.35 21.75 -8.79
N GLU A 459 -6.06 21.88 -8.48
CA GLU A 459 -5.59 22.13 -7.13
C GLU A 459 -6.05 23.50 -6.59
N GLN A 460 -5.96 24.55 -7.41
CA GLN A 460 -6.44 25.89 -7.05
C GLN A 460 -7.95 25.94 -6.77
N ARG A 461 -8.73 25.09 -7.43
CA ARG A 461 -10.19 25.01 -7.29
C ARG A 461 -10.64 24.06 -6.17
N SER A 462 -9.74 23.21 -5.68
CA SER A 462 -10.10 22.24 -4.65
C SER A 462 -10.41 22.98 -3.33
N PRO A 463 -11.47 22.56 -2.61
CA PRO A 463 -11.81 23.16 -1.32
C PRO A 463 -10.61 23.07 -0.36
N ARG A 464 -10.30 24.18 0.31
CA ARG A 464 -9.20 24.27 1.30
C ARG A 464 -9.76 24.07 2.71
N GLU A 465 -10.40 22.93 2.95
CA GLU A 465 -10.83 22.53 4.30
C GLU A 465 -9.72 21.69 4.94
N GLY A 466 -9.06 22.24 5.97
CA GLY A 466 -7.98 21.58 6.70
C GLY A 466 -6.61 21.58 6.02
N THR A 467 -5.69 20.78 6.54
CA THR A 467 -4.35 20.59 5.97
C THR A 467 -4.44 19.80 4.67
N VAL A 468 -4.17 20.45 3.54
CA VAL A 468 -4.21 19.80 2.23
C VAL A 468 -2.80 19.60 1.71
N ILE A 469 -2.46 18.35 1.39
CA ILE A 469 -1.17 17.98 0.77
C ILE A 469 -1.28 18.23 -0.73
N THR A 470 -0.31 18.93 -1.30
CA THR A 470 -0.25 19.15 -2.74
C THR A 470 0.07 17.86 -3.50
N GLU A 471 -0.68 17.60 -4.57
CA GLU A 471 -0.38 16.52 -5.50
C GLU A 471 0.38 17.02 -6.74
N PHE A 472 0.35 18.33 -6.99
CA PHE A 472 1.04 18.92 -8.13
C PHE A 472 2.54 18.59 -8.12
N ASP A 473 3.23 18.64 -6.98
CA ASP A 473 4.67 18.36 -6.90
C ASP A 473 5.05 16.98 -7.44
N ARG A 474 4.28 15.96 -7.04
CA ARG A 474 4.50 14.57 -7.47
C ARG A 474 4.18 14.37 -8.94
N LEU A 475 3.09 14.98 -9.42
CA LEU A 475 2.66 14.90 -10.81
C LEU A 475 3.60 15.69 -11.73
N PHE A 476 4.02 16.89 -11.33
CA PHE A 476 5.01 17.72 -12.00
C PHE A 476 6.34 16.98 -12.16
N THR A 477 6.86 16.40 -11.07
CA THR A 477 8.08 15.60 -11.10
C THR A 477 7.96 14.43 -12.07
N THR A 478 6.82 13.75 -12.08
CA THR A 478 6.55 12.65 -13.02
C THR A 478 6.58 13.15 -14.47
N GLY A 479 5.87 14.23 -14.78
CA GLY A 479 5.80 14.79 -16.13
C GLY A 479 7.16 15.28 -16.63
N LEU A 480 7.86 16.10 -15.84
CA LEU A 480 9.18 16.64 -16.20
C LEU A 480 10.19 15.52 -16.46
N LYS A 481 10.31 14.57 -15.52
CA LYS A 481 11.24 13.45 -15.64
C LYS A 481 10.97 12.65 -16.91
N ARG A 482 9.70 12.38 -17.23
CA ARG A 482 9.32 11.60 -18.41
C ARG A 482 9.55 12.38 -19.70
N CYS A 483 9.28 13.68 -19.74
CA CYS A 483 9.64 14.52 -20.87
C CYS A 483 11.16 14.52 -21.14
N LEU A 484 11.98 14.71 -20.10
CA LEU A 484 13.44 14.67 -20.23
C LEU A 484 13.95 13.30 -20.66
N GLU A 485 13.47 12.23 -20.03
CA GLU A 485 13.84 10.85 -20.35
C GLU A 485 13.58 10.52 -21.82
N TYR A 486 12.38 10.80 -22.34
CA TYR A 486 12.05 10.50 -23.73
C TYR A 486 12.69 11.46 -24.74
N LEU A 487 13.00 12.71 -24.35
CA LEU A 487 13.83 13.59 -25.17
C LEU A 487 15.25 13.02 -25.33
N ILE A 488 15.86 12.56 -24.25
CA ILE A 488 17.20 11.95 -24.28
C ILE A 488 17.18 10.64 -25.05
N LEU A 489 16.22 9.75 -24.80
CA LEU A 489 16.11 8.47 -25.51
C LEU A 489 15.88 8.64 -27.01
N SER A 490 15.09 9.64 -27.41
CA SER A 490 14.85 9.92 -28.84
C SER A 490 16.05 10.60 -29.52
N SER A 491 16.98 11.19 -28.77
CA SER A 491 18.15 11.87 -29.32
C SER A 491 19.08 10.94 -30.14
N ASP A 492 19.13 9.64 -29.82
CA ASP A 492 19.95 8.68 -30.56
C ASP A 492 19.42 8.37 -31.97
N HIS A 493 18.13 8.61 -32.21
CA HIS A 493 17.44 8.27 -33.46
C HIS A 493 16.63 9.43 -34.04
N TRP A 494 17.01 10.66 -33.69
CA TRP A 494 16.33 11.89 -34.08
C TRP A 494 16.32 12.09 -35.60
N ASN A 495 15.15 11.95 -36.23
CA ASN A 495 15.01 11.98 -37.69
C ASN A 495 15.96 11.00 -38.42
N GLY A 496 16.26 9.86 -37.80
CA GLY A 496 17.13 8.83 -38.36
C GLY A 496 18.63 9.08 -38.15
N ALA A 497 19.02 10.09 -37.38
CA ALA A 497 20.40 10.35 -36.99
C ALA A 497 20.50 10.70 -35.50
N ARG A 498 21.71 10.65 -34.95
CA ARG A 498 21.95 11.11 -33.58
C ARG A 498 21.94 12.64 -33.55
N LEU A 499 21.17 13.22 -32.64
CA LEU A 499 21.13 14.66 -32.41
C LEU A 499 22.48 15.15 -31.85
N PRO A 500 23.05 16.26 -32.36
CA PRO A 500 24.27 16.84 -31.82
C PRO A 500 24.12 17.19 -30.32
N PRO A 501 25.14 16.96 -29.48
CA PRO A 501 25.04 17.24 -28.04
C PRO A 501 24.68 18.69 -27.71
N GLU A 502 25.16 19.66 -28.48
CA GLU A 502 24.86 21.09 -28.28
C GLU A 502 23.38 21.40 -28.51
N GLU A 503 22.79 20.80 -29.56
CA GLU A 503 21.36 20.91 -29.84
C GLU A 503 20.53 20.22 -28.75
N LEU A 504 20.98 19.07 -28.23
CA LEU A 504 20.27 18.36 -27.16
C LEU A 504 20.24 19.21 -25.89
N VAL A 505 21.36 19.83 -25.54
CA VAL A 505 21.45 20.73 -24.38
C VAL A 505 20.51 21.93 -24.56
N SER A 506 20.43 22.50 -25.77
CA SER A 506 19.49 23.59 -26.08
C SER A 506 18.04 23.16 -25.90
N LEU A 507 17.64 22.00 -26.45
CA LEU A 507 16.27 21.48 -26.33
C LEU A 507 15.91 21.12 -24.88
N VAL A 508 16.86 20.56 -24.12
CA VAL A 508 16.67 20.31 -22.69
C VAL A 508 16.47 21.63 -21.96
N GLY A 509 17.28 22.66 -22.25
CA GLY A 509 17.14 24.00 -21.68
C GLY A 509 15.76 24.61 -21.94
N GLU A 510 15.33 24.64 -23.20
CA GLU A 510 14.01 25.14 -23.60
C GLU A 510 12.87 24.38 -22.90
N LEU A 511 12.96 23.04 -22.86
CA LEU A 511 11.97 22.22 -22.15
C LEU A 511 11.95 22.56 -20.66
N THR A 512 13.11 22.69 -20.01
CA THR A 512 13.18 23.01 -18.58
C THR A 512 12.64 24.40 -18.27
N ASP A 513 12.84 25.39 -19.13
CA ASP A 513 12.33 26.75 -18.93
C ASP A 513 10.80 26.77 -18.86
N TYR A 514 10.11 26.06 -19.77
CA TYR A 514 8.64 25.95 -19.74
C TYR A 514 8.11 25.29 -18.46
N PHE A 515 8.84 24.32 -17.92
CA PHE A 515 8.45 23.65 -16.67
C PHE A 515 8.80 24.51 -15.45
N LEU A 516 9.93 25.23 -15.48
CA LEU A 516 10.34 26.16 -14.43
C LEU A 516 9.30 27.26 -14.22
N ASP A 517 8.81 27.87 -15.31
CA ASP A 517 7.75 28.88 -15.23
C ASP A 517 6.51 28.33 -14.51
N LEU A 518 6.08 27.12 -14.87
CA LEU A 518 4.92 26.49 -14.25
C LEU A 518 5.15 26.17 -12.76
N TRP A 519 6.37 25.78 -12.39
CA TRP A 519 6.77 25.52 -11.00
C TRP A 519 6.80 26.80 -10.15
N LEU A 520 7.39 27.88 -10.66
CA LEU A 520 7.44 29.17 -9.97
C LEU A 520 6.02 29.74 -9.76
N GLU A 521 5.17 29.60 -10.76
CA GLU A 521 3.75 29.96 -10.68
C GLU A 521 2.96 29.12 -9.65
N HIS A 522 3.37 27.89 -9.36
CA HIS A 522 2.75 27.05 -8.34
C HIS A 522 3.29 27.35 -6.94
N SER A 523 4.61 27.30 -6.78
CA SER A 523 5.30 27.50 -5.50
C SER A 523 5.00 28.86 -4.85
N SER A 524 4.79 29.91 -5.65
CA SER A 524 4.40 31.23 -5.14
C SER A 524 2.99 31.31 -4.55
N MET A 525 2.13 30.31 -4.78
CA MET A 525 0.75 30.26 -4.31
C MET A 525 0.52 29.26 -3.17
N MET A 526 1.55 28.48 -2.83
CA MET A 526 1.54 27.51 -1.75
C MET A 526 1.57 28.21 -0.39
N ARG A 527 0.63 27.85 0.50
CA ARG A 527 0.72 28.13 1.93
C ARG A 527 1.43 26.96 2.58
N LEU A 528 2.65 27.18 3.05
CA LEU A 528 3.58 26.11 3.44
C LEU A 528 3.36 25.58 4.86
N SER A 529 2.59 26.28 5.72
CA SER A 529 2.44 25.88 7.12
C SER A 529 1.24 26.53 7.83
N SER A 530 0.72 25.87 8.87
CA SER A 530 -0.14 26.46 9.92
C SER A 530 0.50 27.69 10.58
N VAL A 531 1.84 27.77 10.58
CA VAL A 531 2.61 28.94 11.04
C VAL A 531 2.33 30.21 10.20
N GLU A 532 1.82 30.09 8.97
CA GLU A 532 1.41 31.27 8.22
C GLU A 532 0.21 31.98 8.84
N ALA A 533 -0.63 31.29 9.64
CA ALA A 533 -1.67 31.93 10.44
C ALA A 533 -1.07 32.88 11.50
N LEU A 534 0.15 32.59 11.98
CA LEU A 534 0.90 33.41 12.91
C LEU A 534 1.61 34.61 12.26
N ALA A 535 1.54 34.75 10.92
CA ALA A 535 2.07 35.93 10.25
C ALA A 535 1.28 37.21 10.58
N HIS A 536 0.04 37.07 11.08
CA HIS A 536 -0.75 38.17 11.59
C HIS A 536 -0.30 38.55 13.01
N GLU A 537 0.16 39.79 13.17
CA GLU A 537 0.72 40.32 14.43
C GLU A 537 -0.26 40.19 15.62
N GLU A 538 -1.56 40.39 15.38
CA GLU A 538 -2.61 40.25 16.40
C GLU A 538 -2.75 38.80 16.90
N THR A 539 -2.80 37.82 15.99
CA THR A 539 -2.88 36.39 16.33
C THR A 539 -1.63 35.93 17.08
N TRP A 540 -0.45 36.41 16.66
CA TRP A 540 0.81 36.12 17.34
C TRP A 540 0.83 36.67 18.77
N GLU A 541 0.46 37.94 18.97
CA GLU A 541 0.45 38.55 20.29
C GLU A 541 -0.51 37.86 21.27
N THR A 542 -1.71 37.49 20.81
CA THR A 542 -2.71 36.80 21.63
C THR A 542 -2.21 35.40 22.01
N LEU A 543 -1.64 34.66 21.06
CA LEU A 543 -1.05 33.35 21.32
C LEU A 543 0.11 33.41 22.32
N VAL A 544 1.02 34.38 22.20
CA VAL A 544 2.13 34.55 23.14
C VAL A 544 1.62 34.83 24.55
N LYS A 545 0.59 35.67 24.69
CA LYS A 545 -0.05 35.96 25.99
C LYS A 545 -0.68 34.69 26.58
N PHE A 546 -1.37 33.90 25.76
CA PHE A 546 -1.96 32.64 26.16
C PHE A 546 -0.89 31.65 26.67
N ILE A 547 0.15 31.37 25.88
CA ILE A 547 1.24 30.46 26.23
C ILE A 547 1.96 30.92 27.51
N THR A 548 2.24 32.22 27.63
CA THR A 548 2.94 32.77 28.81
C THR A 548 2.12 32.60 30.09
N ARG A 549 0.79 32.69 29.99
CA ARG A 549 -0.11 32.64 31.15
C ARG A 549 -0.54 31.22 31.53
N TYR A 550 -0.77 30.35 30.55
CA TYR A 550 -1.38 29.03 30.74
C TYR A 550 -0.49 27.85 30.29
N GLY A 551 0.59 28.11 29.56
CA GLY A 551 1.42 27.06 28.97
C GLY A 551 2.15 26.16 29.98
N GLY A 552 2.40 26.64 31.21
CA GLY A 552 3.06 25.84 32.24
C GLY A 552 2.30 24.59 32.66
N ASP A 553 0.98 24.60 32.51
CA ASP A 553 0.11 23.49 32.93
C ASP A 553 -0.06 22.44 31.82
N PHE A 554 0.03 22.84 30.55
CA PHE A 554 -0.20 21.98 29.39
C PHE A 554 1.08 21.52 28.69
N PHE A 555 2.15 22.31 28.69
CA PHE A 555 3.35 22.03 27.90
C PHE A 555 4.40 21.27 28.72
N GLN A 556 3.97 20.15 29.31
CA GLN A 556 4.83 19.25 30.06
C GLN A 556 5.42 18.17 29.16
N ALA A 557 6.68 17.76 29.42
CA ALA A 557 7.41 16.82 28.56
C ALA A 557 6.67 15.48 28.27
N PRO A 558 5.94 14.85 29.22
CA PRO A 558 5.19 13.63 28.93
C PRO A 558 4.00 13.85 27.97
N LEU A 559 3.37 15.03 28.00
CA LEU A 559 2.22 15.35 27.15
C LEU A 559 2.65 15.84 25.76
N LEU A 560 3.79 16.53 25.66
CA LEU A 560 4.35 17.03 24.41
C LEU A 560 5.01 15.95 23.53
N THR A 561 4.74 14.67 23.78
CA THR A 561 5.13 13.63 22.84
C THR A 561 4.24 13.73 21.60
N PHE A 562 4.82 13.49 20.43
CA PHE A 562 4.09 13.61 19.15
C PHE A 562 2.81 12.75 19.11
N GLY A 563 2.86 11.54 19.68
CA GLY A 563 1.69 10.65 19.75
C GLY A 563 0.56 11.24 20.61
N ASN A 564 0.89 11.82 21.76
CA ASN A 564 -0.11 12.44 22.64
C ASN A 564 -0.75 13.67 22.02
N LEU A 565 0.05 14.54 21.39
CA LEU A 565 -0.49 15.72 20.69
C LEU A 565 -1.42 15.33 19.55
N ARG A 566 -1.06 14.31 18.77
CA ARG A 566 -1.90 13.79 17.69
C ARG A 566 -3.18 13.15 18.22
N ALA A 567 -3.11 12.38 19.31
CA ALA A 567 -4.28 11.81 19.97
C ALA A 567 -5.26 12.88 20.46
N ILE A 568 -4.76 13.95 21.08
CA ILE A 568 -5.57 15.08 21.54
C ILE A 568 -6.27 15.75 20.35
N LEU A 569 -5.52 16.09 19.30
CA LEU A 569 -6.07 16.72 18.10
C LEU A 569 -7.10 15.83 17.37
N GLN A 570 -6.95 14.50 17.43
CA GLN A 570 -7.87 13.56 16.80
C GLN A 570 -9.14 13.31 17.61
N ASN A 571 -9.02 13.18 18.95
CA ASN A 571 -10.16 12.92 19.82
C ASN A 571 -10.99 14.19 20.09
N GLY A 572 -10.34 15.35 20.07
CA GLY A 572 -10.91 16.65 20.39
C GLY A 572 -10.17 17.31 21.55
N THR A 573 -9.70 18.55 21.34
CA THR A 573 -9.01 19.34 22.36
C THR A 573 -9.97 19.75 23.49
N ASP A 574 -11.24 19.93 23.16
CA ASP A 574 -12.35 20.14 24.10
C ASP A 574 -12.48 18.97 25.10
N LYS A 575 -12.54 17.73 24.61
CA LYS A 575 -12.64 16.54 25.48
C LYS A 575 -11.40 16.35 26.35
N PHE A 576 -10.23 16.71 25.83
CA PHE A 576 -9.01 16.72 26.63
C PHE A 576 -9.11 17.74 27.77
N LEU A 577 -9.64 18.93 27.52
CA LEU A 577 -9.87 19.93 28.57
C LEU A 577 -10.91 19.47 29.60
N ASP A 578 -11.99 18.82 29.16
CA ASP A 578 -13.00 18.25 30.06
C ASP A 578 -12.37 17.19 30.99
N TYR A 579 -11.57 16.27 30.44
CA TYR A 579 -10.83 15.29 31.23
C TYR A 579 -9.92 15.94 32.27
N GLN A 580 -9.16 16.96 31.86
CA GLN A 580 -8.27 17.69 32.76
C GLN A 580 -9.04 18.45 33.86
N ALA A 581 -10.26 18.91 33.57
CA ALA A 581 -11.15 19.54 34.55
C ALA A 581 -11.73 18.52 35.56
N GLU A 582 -11.99 17.29 35.13
CA GLU A 582 -12.47 16.20 36.01
C GLU A 582 -11.36 15.64 36.91
N ASN A 583 -10.10 15.70 36.47
CA ASN A 583 -8.95 15.10 37.13
C ASN A 583 -7.96 16.14 37.70
N LEU A 584 -8.47 17.30 38.13
CA LEU A 584 -7.68 18.39 38.71
C LEU A 584 -6.92 17.94 39.96
N ASP A 585 -5.66 18.33 40.08
CA ASP A 585 -4.96 18.30 41.37
C ASP A 585 -5.62 19.33 42.31
N PRO A 586 -6.31 18.91 43.38
CA PRO A 586 -7.01 19.83 44.28
C PRO A 586 -6.05 20.79 45.01
N LEU A 587 -4.76 20.47 45.09
CA LEU A 587 -3.73 21.27 45.75
C LEU A 587 -3.09 22.28 44.79
N HIS A 588 -3.06 21.99 43.49
CA HIS A 588 -2.45 22.81 42.45
C HIS A 588 -3.30 22.82 41.18
N PRO A 589 -4.48 23.47 41.19
CA PRO A 589 -5.32 23.56 40.01
C PRO A 589 -4.61 24.39 38.92
N PRO A 590 -4.61 23.92 37.65
CA PRO A 590 -4.09 24.70 36.52
C PRO A 590 -4.73 26.08 36.43
N ALA A 591 -3.92 27.08 36.07
CA ALA A 591 -4.33 28.48 36.01
C ALA A 591 -5.50 28.72 35.04
N ILE A 592 -5.63 27.88 34.00
CA ILE A 592 -6.69 27.98 33.00
C ILE A 592 -8.08 27.69 33.59
N PHE A 593 -8.19 26.71 34.50
CA PHE A 593 -9.46 26.32 35.11
C PHE A 593 -9.85 27.26 36.24
N VAL A 594 -8.87 27.94 36.85
CA VAL A 594 -9.11 29.03 37.82
C VAL A 594 -9.68 30.28 37.13
N ASP A 595 -9.28 30.55 35.89
CA ASP A 595 -9.75 31.69 35.10
C ASP A 595 -10.92 31.33 34.14
N ALA A 596 -11.50 30.13 34.25
CA ALA A 596 -12.51 29.62 33.30
C ALA A 596 -13.69 30.58 33.08
N ASP A 597 -14.18 31.27 34.13
CA ASP A 597 -15.28 32.25 34.04
C ASP A 597 -14.98 33.50 33.20
N LYS A 598 -13.70 33.72 32.83
CA LYS A 598 -13.22 34.89 32.09
C LYS A 598 -12.72 34.54 30.69
N LEU A 599 -12.70 33.26 30.34
CA LEU A 599 -12.17 32.77 29.09
C LEU A 599 -13.33 32.31 28.19
N ASP A 600 -13.18 32.53 26.89
CA ASP A 600 -14.02 31.88 25.90
C ASP A 600 -13.42 30.48 25.63
N LEU A 601 -14.22 29.43 25.83
CA LEU A 601 -13.75 28.05 25.70
C LEU A 601 -13.35 27.74 24.25
N ASP A 602 -14.08 28.29 23.28
CA ASP A 602 -13.78 28.12 21.86
C ASP A 602 -12.43 28.77 21.52
N GLU A 603 -12.16 29.96 22.07
CA GLU A 603 -10.88 30.65 21.91
C GLU A 603 -9.73 29.85 22.56
N VAL A 604 -9.94 29.25 23.72
CA VAL A 604 -8.93 28.40 24.38
C VAL A 604 -8.61 27.16 23.54
N VAL A 605 -9.63 26.49 23.01
CA VAL A 605 -9.50 25.33 22.13
C VAL A 605 -8.70 25.71 20.88
N ASP A 606 -9.07 26.81 20.21
CA ASP A 606 -8.36 27.31 19.01
C ASP A 606 -6.88 27.57 19.28
N HIS A 607 -6.54 28.19 20.42
CA HIS A 607 -5.16 28.45 20.80
C HIS A 607 -4.37 27.16 21.07
N LEU A 608 -4.96 26.20 21.77
CA LEU A 608 -4.31 24.90 22.05
C LEU A 608 -4.12 24.08 20.77
N GLU A 609 -5.14 24.02 19.90
CA GLU A 609 -5.04 23.35 18.60
C GLU A 609 -3.92 23.95 17.74
N LEU A 610 -3.84 25.29 17.70
CA LEU A 610 -2.78 25.98 16.97
C LEU A 610 -1.39 25.63 17.50
N VAL A 611 -1.19 25.55 18.83
CA VAL A 611 0.10 25.14 19.41
C VAL A 611 0.40 23.67 19.12
N PHE A 612 -0.57 22.78 19.33
CA PHE A 612 -0.37 21.33 19.13
C PHE A 612 -0.16 20.97 17.66
N GLN A 613 -0.69 21.74 16.72
CA GLN A 613 -0.42 21.55 15.28
C GLN A 613 0.98 22.02 14.85
N ILE A 614 1.62 22.90 15.63
CA ILE A 614 2.95 23.47 15.32
C ILE A 614 4.07 22.71 16.04
N THR A 615 3.77 22.13 17.19
CA THR A 615 4.71 21.39 18.05
C THR A 615 4.93 19.97 17.52
#